data_AF-A0A560JKR9-F1
#
_entry.id   AF-A0A560JKR9-F1
#
_cell.length_a   1.000
_cell.length_b   1.000
_cell.length_c   1.000
_cell.angle_alpha   90.00
_cell.angle_beta   90.00
_cell.angle_gamma   90.00
#
_symmetry.space_group_name_H-M   'P 1'
#
loop_
_entity.id
_entity.type
_entity.pdbx_description
1 polymer ?
#
loop_
_entity_poly.entity_id
_entity_poly.type
_entity_poly.pdbx_seq_one_letter_code
_entity_poly.pdbx_strand_id
1 'polypeptide(L)'
;MPDWKPVPLDYEAYGEGTETFVASESVFDASSLGKTTATAKGPRQQHFLKQLENIAWHLGTRDVPVFVDFNGDKRRMDKGCIGHAVSAGAIESPMNGPDGYVVSVTLLNQQIVAKSQEETALATFKQAYRAYILSKYKQFDLTHQPGGDKAYYFKAVDFPPYMRLVHSFTNSTISLVYEGPWKRIASDTLVNLPSSMWLKHHDRTVNLVTETAPVDFTAPLEKQTQSIDTAIEAAQRLLPFAELVQRADAKQE
;
A
#
# COMPACT_ATOMS: atom_id res chain seq x y z
N MET A 1 -13.98 -17.52 -16.79
CA MET A 1 -13.53 -17.00 -15.48
C MET A 1 -13.08 -15.56 -15.71
N PRO A 2 -13.31 -14.64 -14.75
CA PRO A 2 -12.86 -13.26 -14.92
C PRO A 2 -11.33 -13.18 -15.00
N ASP A 3 -10.82 -12.24 -15.78
CA ASP A 3 -9.39 -11.93 -15.83
C ASP A 3 -9.00 -11.15 -14.57
N TRP A 4 -8.05 -11.67 -13.81
CA TRP A 4 -7.61 -11.09 -12.54
C TRP A 4 -6.42 -10.19 -12.80
N LYS A 5 -6.56 -8.89 -12.54
CA LYS A 5 -5.44 -7.97 -12.73
C LYS A 5 -4.52 -7.99 -11.51
N PRO A 6 -3.22 -8.33 -11.67
CA PRO A 6 -2.27 -8.19 -10.58
C PRO A 6 -2.14 -6.73 -10.17
N VAL A 7 -2.36 -6.48 -8.88
CA VAL A 7 -2.15 -5.20 -8.24
C VAL A 7 -1.23 -5.47 -7.05
N PRO A 8 0.08 -5.17 -7.12
CA PRO A 8 1.03 -5.36 -6.03
C PRO A 8 0.83 -4.36 -4.88
N LEU A 9 -0.39 -4.34 -4.34
CA LEU A 9 -0.80 -3.67 -3.10
C LEU A 9 -1.29 -4.76 -2.12
N ASP A 10 -1.08 -4.55 -0.83
CA ASP A 10 -1.78 -5.30 0.22
C ASP A 10 -3.26 -4.93 0.20
N TYR A 11 -4.14 -5.93 0.38
CA TYR A 11 -5.56 -5.68 0.52
C TYR A 11 -5.88 -5.13 1.93
N GLU A 12 -6.22 -3.84 2.00
CA GLU A 12 -6.67 -3.18 3.23
C GLU A 12 -8.18 -3.39 3.42
N ALA A 13 -8.53 -4.39 4.21
CA ALA A 13 -9.90 -4.74 4.55
C ALA A 13 -10.66 -3.63 5.29
N TYR A 14 -11.97 -3.48 5.00
CA TYR A 14 -12.88 -2.60 5.74
C TYR A 14 -13.66 -3.40 6.80
N GLY A 15 -13.04 -3.59 7.97
CA GLY A 15 -13.63 -4.27 9.14
C GLY A 15 -14.06 -5.71 8.88
N GLU A 16 -14.55 -6.42 9.89
CA GLU A 16 -15.02 -7.81 9.71
C GLU A 16 -16.41 -7.83 9.03
N GLY A 17 -16.49 -8.34 7.80
CA GLY A 17 -17.76 -8.65 7.12
C GLY A 17 -18.38 -7.53 6.26
N THR A 18 -17.75 -6.36 6.16
CA THR A 18 -18.24 -5.22 5.37
C THR A 18 -17.26 -4.75 4.31
N GLU A 19 -16.50 -5.67 3.75
CA GLU A 19 -15.41 -5.42 2.82
C GLU A 19 -15.83 -4.60 1.59
N THR A 20 -14.91 -3.78 1.08
CA THR A 20 -15.08 -3.03 -0.16
C THR A 20 -14.62 -3.82 -1.39
N PHE A 21 -13.76 -4.84 -1.18
CA PHE A 21 -13.47 -5.90 -2.14
C PHE A 21 -13.68 -7.27 -1.50
N VAL A 22 -14.52 -8.09 -2.11
CA VAL A 22 -14.97 -9.37 -1.58
C VAL A 22 -14.23 -10.53 -2.23
N ALA A 23 -13.97 -11.61 -1.47
CA ALA A 23 -13.45 -12.86 -2.01
C ALA A 23 -14.54 -13.57 -2.81
N SER A 24 -14.66 -13.27 -4.09
CA SER A 24 -15.74 -13.74 -4.94
C SER A 24 -15.33 -13.74 -6.42
N GLU A 25 -15.55 -14.85 -7.10
CA GLU A 25 -15.31 -14.98 -8.54
C GLU A 25 -16.56 -14.63 -9.38
N SER A 26 -17.68 -14.32 -8.74
CA SER A 26 -18.95 -14.10 -9.44
C SER A 26 -18.89 -12.83 -10.30
N VAL A 27 -19.25 -12.94 -11.57
CA VAL A 27 -19.37 -11.80 -12.47
C VAL A 27 -20.70 -11.07 -12.29
N PHE A 28 -20.79 -9.86 -12.85
CA PHE A 28 -22.02 -9.08 -12.85
C PHE A 28 -22.07 -8.13 -14.03
N ASP A 29 -23.25 -8.00 -14.62
CA ASP A 29 -23.51 -7.03 -15.68
C ASP A 29 -23.80 -5.64 -15.10
N ALA A 30 -23.61 -4.61 -15.93
CA ALA A 30 -23.84 -3.22 -15.57
C ALA A 30 -25.30 -2.95 -15.18
N SER A 31 -26.27 -3.63 -15.79
CA SER A 31 -27.70 -3.45 -15.45
C SER A 31 -28.07 -4.01 -14.07
N SER A 32 -27.25 -4.93 -13.53
CA SER A 32 -27.43 -5.54 -12.21
C SER A 32 -26.89 -4.69 -11.05
N LEU A 33 -26.17 -3.60 -11.35
CA LEU A 33 -25.87 -2.54 -10.40
C LEU A 33 -27.20 -1.83 -10.09
N GLY A 34 -27.95 -2.37 -9.12
CA GLY A 34 -29.31 -1.93 -8.78
C GLY A 34 -29.42 -0.43 -8.49
N LYS A 35 -30.68 0.06 -8.41
CA LYS A 35 -31.07 1.47 -8.20
C LYS A 35 -30.01 2.21 -7.39
N THR A 36 -29.46 3.27 -7.99
CA THR A 36 -28.62 4.30 -7.39
C THR A 36 -29.16 4.68 -6.00
N THR A 37 -28.73 3.94 -4.98
CA THR A 37 -29.17 4.12 -3.60
C THR A 37 -28.56 5.42 -3.14
N ALA A 38 -29.35 6.26 -2.46
CA ALA A 38 -28.92 7.56 -1.95
C ALA A 38 -27.50 7.48 -1.38
N THR A 39 -26.65 8.45 -1.75
CA THR A 39 -25.22 8.47 -1.47
C THR A 39 -24.95 7.99 -0.05
N ALA A 40 -24.34 6.80 0.10
CA ALA A 40 -23.88 6.34 1.39
C ALA A 40 -22.69 7.23 1.81
N LYS A 41 -23.00 8.36 2.45
CA LYS A 41 -22.00 9.22 3.10
C LYS A 41 -21.55 8.51 4.37
N GLY A 42 -20.61 7.57 4.23
CA GLY A 42 -20.10 6.79 5.36
C GLY A 42 -18.63 6.39 5.18
N PRO A 43 -17.95 5.98 6.27
CA PRO A 43 -16.53 5.64 6.25
C PRO A 43 -16.20 4.51 5.27
N ARG A 44 -17.11 3.55 5.08
CA ARG A 44 -16.98 2.46 4.09
C ARG A 44 -16.81 2.98 2.66
N GLN A 45 -17.62 3.96 2.28
CA GLN A 45 -17.57 4.52 0.93
C GLN A 45 -16.31 5.35 0.71
N GLN A 46 -15.89 6.11 1.74
CA GLN A 46 -14.63 6.84 1.70
C GLN A 46 -13.43 5.90 1.56
N HIS A 47 -13.44 4.79 2.32
CA HIS A 47 -12.43 3.73 2.19
C HIS A 47 -12.41 3.13 0.79
N PHE A 48 -13.57 2.79 0.24
CA PHE A 48 -13.67 2.26 -1.12
C PHE A 48 -13.07 3.23 -2.15
N LEU A 49 -13.45 4.51 -2.12
CA LEU A 49 -12.93 5.50 -3.05
C LEU A 49 -11.42 5.69 -2.90
N LYS A 50 -10.90 5.71 -1.67
CA LYS A 50 -9.46 5.75 -1.40
C LYS A 50 -8.74 4.54 -2.01
N GLN A 51 -9.31 3.34 -1.90
CA GLN A 51 -8.75 2.15 -2.54
C GLN A 51 -8.77 2.24 -4.06
N LEU A 52 -9.85 2.75 -4.68
CA LEU A 52 -9.88 2.99 -6.13
C LEU A 52 -8.80 3.98 -6.57
N GLU A 53 -8.61 5.08 -5.83
CA GLU A 53 -7.54 6.05 -6.10
C GLU A 53 -6.15 5.42 -5.98
N ASN A 54 -5.93 4.61 -4.94
CA ASN A 54 -4.66 3.92 -4.74
C ASN A 54 -4.36 2.96 -5.90
N ILE A 55 -5.34 2.17 -6.33
CA ILE A 55 -5.18 1.23 -7.45
C ILE A 55 -4.99 2.00 -8.76
N ALA A 56 -5.78 3.04 -9.02
CA ALA A 56 -5.66 3.87 -10.21
C ALA A 56 -4.28 4.52 -10.32
N TRP A 57 -3.82 5.14 -9.23
CA TRP A 57 -2.48 5.71 -9.13
C TRP A 57 -1.41 4.65 -9.38
N HIS A 58 -1.58 3.47 -8.76
CA HIS A 58 -0.66 2.36 -8.90
C HIS A 58 -0.55 1.84 -10.33
N LEU A 59 -1.68 1.66 -11.01
CA LEU A 59 -1.74 1.15 -12.38
C LEU A 59 -1.43 2.24 -13.43
N GLY A 60 -1.24 3.50 -13.01
CA GLY A 60 -1.02 4.62 -13.91
C GLY A 60 -2.23 4.90 -14.83
N THR A 61 -3.43 4.49 -14.42
CA THR A 61 -4.66 4.62 -15.21
C THR A 61 -5.84 5.00 -14.33
N ARG A 62 -6.85 5.63 -14.91
CA ARG A 62 -8.13 5.89 -14.24
C ARG A 62 -9.12 4.74 -14.35
N ASP A 63 -8.82 3.78 -15.22
CA ASP A 63 -9.61 2.57 -15.43
C ASP A 63 -9.16 1.50 -14.45
N VAL A 64 -9.91 1.36 -13.36
CA VAL A 64 -9.60 0.44 -12.27
C VAL A 64 -10.26 -0.91 -12.56
N PRO A 65 -9.50 -2.02 -12.60
CA PRO A 65 -10.05 -3.36 -12.84
C PRO A 65 -10.95 -3.80 -11.69
N VAL A 66 -12.13 -4.36 -11.98
CA VAL A 66 -13.08 -4.85 -10.97
C VAL A 66 -12.57 -6.10 -10.24
N PHE A 67 -11.80 -6.92 -10.93
CA PHE A 67 -11.22 -8.17 -10.43
C PHE A 67 -9.72 -7.96 -10.23
N VAL A 68 -9.31 -7.94 -8.97
CA VAL A 68 -7.97 -7.57 -8.55
C VAL A 68 -7.30 -8.75 -7.84
N ASP A 69 -6.03 -8.99 -8.16
CA ASP A 69 -5.17 -9.91 -7.43
C ASP A 69 -4.17 -9.11 -6.59
N PHE A 70 -4.45 -9.01 -5.28
CA PHE A 70 -3.62 -8.33 -4.29
C PHE A 70 -2.55 -9.29 -3.76
N ASN A 71 -1.41 -9.39 -4.47
CA ASN A 71 -0.27 -10.23 -4.08
C ASN A 71 -0.64 -11.72 -3.81
N GLY A 72 -1.52 -12.30 -4.64
CA GLY A 72 -2.04 -13.66 -4.52
C GLY A 72 -3.45 -13.75 -3.93
N ASP A 73 -3.97 -12.65 -3.36
CA ASP A 73 -5.32 -12.57 -2.81
C ASP A 73 -6.32 -11.99 -3.83
N LYS A 74 -7.12 -12.88 -4.44
CA LYS A 74 -8.10 -12.54 -5.47
C LYS A 74 -9.37 -11.94 -4.88
N ARG A 75 -9.62 -10.65 -5.17
CA ARG A 75 -10.74 -9.87 -4.66
C ARG A 75 -11.50 -9.13 -5.76
N ARG A 76 -12.83 -9.21 -5.72
CA ARG A 76 -13.73 -8.48 -6.62
C ARG A 76 -14.31 -7.28 -5.90
N MET A 77 -14.38 -6.12 -6.56
CA MET A 77 -15.06 -4.94 -6.00
C MET A 77 -16.50 -5.25 -5.58
N ASP A 78 -16.93 -4.77 -4.41
CA ASP A 78 -18.31 -4.92 -3.97
C ASP A 78 -19.29 -4.16 -4.87
N LYS A 79 -20.39 -4.82 -5.27
CA LYS A 79 -21.38 -4.22 -6.18
C LYS A 79 -22.06 -3.01 -5.53
N GLY A 80 -22.31 -3.08 -4.22
CA GLY A 80 -22.93 -1.98 -3.48
C GLY A 80 -22.06 -0.74 -3.45
N CYS A 81 -20.76 -0.91 -3.19
CA CYS A 81 -19.77 0.18 -3.24
C CYS A 81 -19.67 0.84 -4.61
N ILE A 82 -19.71 0.06 -5.71
CA ILE A 82 -19.76 0.59 -7.08
C ILE A 82 -21.02 1.43 -7.29
N GLY A 83 -22.21 0.90 -6.95
CA GLY A 83 -23.47 1.63 -7.11
C GLY A 83 -23.50 2.96 -6.35
N HIS A 84 -22.93 2.99 -5.14
CA HIS A 84 -22.78 4.23 -4.38
C HIS A 84 -21.76 5.21 -4.99
N ALA A 85 -20.66 4.72 -5.57
CA ALA A 85 -19.66 5.57 -6.22
C ALA A 85 -20.21 6.21 -7.50
N VAL A 86 -20.99 5.48 -8.29
CA VAL A 86 -21.73 6.03 -9.44
C VAL A 86 -22.71 7.11 -8.97
N SER A 87 -23.52 6.80 -7.95
CA SER A 87 -24.51 7.73 -7.39
C SER A 87 -23.88 8.99 -6.80
N ALA A 88 -22.65 8.88 -6.28
CA ALA A 88 -21.89 10.00 -5.79
C ALA A 88 -21.33 10.87 -6.94
N GLY A 89 -21.16 10.34 -8.15
CA GLY A 89 -20.42 11.01 -9.22
C GLY A 89 -18.89 10.87 -9.07
N ALA A 90 -18.44 9.84 -8.36
CA ALA A 90 -17.02 9.53 -8.19
C ALA A 90 -16.45 8.69 -9.34
N ILE A 91 -17.29 7.88 -9.98
CA ILE A 91 -16.93 7.05 -11.13
C ILE A 91 -17.97 7.18 -12.23
N GLU A 92 -17.57 6.89 -13.47
CA GLU A 92 -18.48 6.76 -14.59
C GLU A 92 -19.43 5.57 -14.38
N SER A 93 -20.60 5.63 -15.01
CA SER A 93 -21.51 4.49 -15.07
C SER A 93 -20.79 3.31 -15.75
N PRO A 94 -20.58 2.17 -15.06
CA PRO A 94 -19.82 1.07 -15.61
C PRO A 94 -20.51 0.49 -16.85
N MET A 95 -19.71 0.06 -17.83
CA MET A 95 -20.18 -0.61 -19.03
C MET A 95 -19.72 -2.08 -19.01
N ASN A 96 -20.50 -2.94 -19.66
CA ASN A 96 -20.09 -4.32 -19.87
C ASN A 96 -18.91 -4.37 -20.85
N GLY A 97 -17.91 -5.20 -20.53
CA GLY A 97 -16.88 -5.60 -21.46
C GLY A 97 -17.39 -6.61 -22.51
N PRO A 98 -16.49 -7.14 -23.36
CA PRO A 98 -16.84 -8.05 -24.46
C PRO A 98 -17.62 -9.30 -24.03
N ASP A 99 -17.34 -9.80 -22.82
CA ASP A 99 -17.96 -11.01 -22.26
C ASP A 99 -19.30 -10.74 -21.53
N GLY A 100 -19.84 -9.52 -21.61
CA GLY A 100 -21.16 -9.19 -21.07
C GLY A 100 -21.20 -8.87 -19.56
N TYR A 101 -20.05 -8.69 -18.91
CA TYR A 101 -19.95 -8.26 -17.50
C TYR A 101 -19.00 -7.08 -17.33
N VAL A 102 -19.10 -6.38 -16.19
CA VAL A 102 -18.25 -5.22 -15.88
C VAL A 102 -16.83 -5.67 -15.57
N VAL A 103 -15.84 -5.19 -16.33
CA VAL A 103 -14.42 -5.53 -16.18
C VAL A 103 -13.60 -4.46 -15.48
N SER A 104 -14.01 -3.19 -15.61
CA SER A 104 -13.35 -2.04 -14.99
C SER A 104 -14.36 -0.95 -14.63
N VAL A 105 -13.94 -0.02 -13.78
CA VAL A 105 -14.63 1.22 -13.44
C VAL A 105 -13.71 2.41 -13.66
N THR A 106 -14.23 3.53 -14.17
CA THR A 106 -13.41 4.70 -14.51
C THR A 106 -13.64 5.83 -13.51
N LEU A 107 -12.57 6.31 -12.86
CA LEU A 107 -12.65 7.41 -11.90
C LEU A 107 -12.96 8.76 -12.58
N LEU A 108 -13.99 9.47 -12.11
CA LEU A 108 -14.32 10.82 -12.58
C LEU A 108 -13.42 11.90 -11.96
N ASN A 109 -13.13 12.96 -12.71
CA ASN A 109 -12.17 14.01 -12.34
C ASN A 109 -12.60 14.89 -11.13
N GLN A 110 -13.84 14.78 -10.65
CA GLN A 110 -14.47 15.81 -9.82
C GLN A 110 -14.75 15.42 -8.36
N GLN A 111 -14.36 14.23 -7.89
CA GLN A 111 -14.56 13.84 -6.48
C GLN A 111 -13.30 13.36 -5.77
N ILE A 112 -12.17 13.97 -6.09
CA ILE A 112 -11.12 14.07 -5.08
C ILE A 112 -11.57 15.21 -4.18
N VAL A 113 -12.04 14.89 -2.96
CA VAL A 113 -12.16 15.88 -1.87
C VAL A 113 -10.94 16.78 -1.98
N ALA A 114 -11.11 18.11 -2.10
CA ALA A 114 -10.00 19.04 -2.30
C ALA A 114 -8.85 18.63 -1.38
N LYS A 115 -7.84 17.97 -1.94
CA LYS A 115 -6.77 17.38 -1.15
C LYS A 115 -6.17 18.54 -0.39
N SER A 116 -6.01 18.36 0.91
CA SER A 116 -5.41 19.44 1.69
C SER A 116 -4.05 19.80 1.06
N GLN A 117 -3.62 21.05 1.22
CA GLN A 117 -2.32 21.47 0.70
C GLN A 117 -1.20 20.54 1.22
N GLU A 118 -1.37 20.01 2.44
CA GLU A 118 -0.48 19.03 3.06
C GLU A 118 -0.51 17.67 2.35
N GLU A 119 -1.67 17.15 1.97
CA GLU A 119 -1.79 15.89 1.21
C GLU A 119 -1.17 15.99 -0.19
N THR A 120 -1.35 17.15 -0.84
CA THR A 120 -0.75 17.43 -2.15
C THR A 120 0.78 17.53 -2.05
N ALA A 121 1.27 18.21 -1.00
CA ALA A 121 2.70 18.29 -0.72
C ALA A 121 3.30 16.91 -0.44
N LEU A 122 2.66 16.11 0.42
CA LEU A 122 3.10 14.75 0.74
C LEU A 122 3.12 13.86 -0.51
N ALA A 123 2.09 13.90 -1.36
CA ALA A 123 2.04 13.12 -2.59
C ALA A 123 3.19 13.49 -3.54
N THR A 124 3.42 14.79 -3.73
CA THR A 124 4.51 15.32 -4.55
C THR A 124 5.87 14.89 -3.99
N PHE A 125 6.05 15.02 -2.67
CA PHE A 125 7.25 14.60 -1.98
C PHE A 125 7.52 13.11 -2.14
N LYS A 126 6.51 12.25 -1.93
CA LYS A 126 6.66 10.79 -2.10
C LYS A 126 7.03 10.40 -3.53
N GLN A 127 6.51 11.10 -4.55
CA GLN A 127 6.89 10.87 -5.95
C GLN A 127 8.35 11.24 -6.21
N ALA A 128 8.78 12.42 -5.75
CA ALA A 128 10.17 12.84 -5.86
C ALA A 128 11.10 11.90 -5.08
N TYR A 129 10.71 11.50 -3.87
CA TYR A 129 11.41 10.54 -3.01
C TYR A 129 11.61 9.22 -3.75
N ARG A 130 10.55 8.69 -4.35
CA ARG A 130 10.60 7.48 -5.19
C ARG A 130 11.63 7.61 -6.30
N ALA A 131 11.54 8.67 -7.09
CA ALA A 131 12.46 8.91 -8.21
C ALA A 131 13.91 9.00 -7.74
N TYR A 132 14.15 9.72 -6.64
CA TYR A 132 15.47 9.86 -6.04
C TYR A 132 16.05 8.51 -5.63
N ILE A 133 15.31 7.71 -4.86
CA ILE A 133 15.80 6.41 -4.38
C ILE A 133 16.08 5.45 -5.55
N LEU A 134 15.17 5.35 -6.54
CA LEU A 134 15.38 4.48 -7.71
C LEU A 134 16.59 4.90 -8.55
N SER A 135 16.86 6.20 -8.64
CA SER A 135 18.00 6.68 -9.42
C SER A 135 19.36 6.32 -8.81
N LYS A 136 19.41 6.17 -7.47
CA LYS A 136 20.67 6.09 -6.70
C LYS A 136 20.91 4.74 -6.03
N TYR A 137 19.87 4.08 -5.52
CA TYR A 137 20.00 2.89 -4.67
C TYR A 137 19.36 1.66 -5.30
N LYS A 138 20.10 1.04 -6.23
CA LYS A 138 19.61 -0.10 -7.04
C LYS A 138 19.29 -1.38 -6.25
N GLN A 139 19.81 -1.52 -5.03
CA GLN A 139 19.52 -2.67 -4.16
C GLN A 139 18.13 -2.64 -3.53
N PHE A 140 17.42 -1.51 -3.63
CA PHE A 140 16.06 -1.38 -3.15
C PHE A 140 15.11 -1.40 -4.32
N ASP A 141 14.15 -2.32 -4.25
CA ASP A 141 12.92 -2.23 -5.01
C ASP A 141 11.91 -1.45 -4.19
N LEU A 142 11.40 -0.36 -4.73
CA LEU A 142 10.40 0.40 -4.02
C LEU A 142 9.06 -0.26 -4.23
N THR A 143 8.52 -0.86 -3.17
CA THR A 143 7.14 -1.36 -3.14
C THR A 143 6.22 -0.31 -3.75
N HIS A 144 5.25 -0.75 -4.54
CA HIS A 144 4.38 0.18 -5.23
C HIS A 144 3.31 0.80 -4.32
N GLN A 145 3.35 0.47 -3.03
CA GLN A 145 2.68 1.19 -1.98
C GLN A 145 3.54 2.38 -1.55
N PRO A 146 3.05 3.62 -1.63
CA PRO A 146 3.75 4.78 -1.11
C PRO A 146 3.80 4.79 0.43
N GLY A 147 3.46 3.70 1.12
CA GLY A 147 3.27 3.64 2.56
C GLY A 147 2.02 4.36 3.07
N GLY A 148 1.67 4.13 4.34
CA GLY A 148 0.62 4.87 5.05
C GLY A 148 0.87 6.39 5.14
N ASP A 149 0.01 7.10 5.86
CA ASP A 149 0.13 8.56 6.00
C ASP A 149 1.52 8.95 6.55
N LYS A 150 2.23 9.79 5.79
CA LYS A 150 3.56 10.35 6.12
C LYS A 150 4.69 9.31 6.31
N ALA A 151 4.60 8.16 5.65
CA ALA A 151 5.68 7.19 5.53
C ALA A 151 5.90 6.76 4.08
N TYR A 152 7.00 6.07 3.77
CA TYR A 152 7.26 5.46 2.47
C TYR A 152 7.75 4.03 2.63
N TYR A 153 7.16 3.10 1.87
CA TYR A 153 7.50 1.68 1.93
C TYR A 153 8.43 1.30 0.80
N PHE A 154 9.39 0.43 1.10
CA PHE A 154 10.31 -0.12 0.12
C PHE A 154 10.83 -1.48 0.58
N LYS A 155 11.52 -2.18 -0.30
CA LYS A 155 11.96 -3.55 -0.08
C LYS A 155 13.39 -3.68 -0.63
N ALA A 156 14.24 -4.48 -0.03
CA ALA A 156 15.44 -4.90 -0.75
C ALA A 156 15.03 -5.89 -1.85
N VAL A 157 15.70 -5.87 -2.99
CA VAL A 157 15.36 -6.74 -4.15
C VAL A 157 15.25 -8.22 -3.74
N ASP A 158 16.05 -8.63 -2.75
CA ASP A 158 16.24 -10.03 -2.37
C ASP A 158 15.38 -10.46 -1.16
N PHE A 159 14.51 -9.58 -0.66
CA PHE A 159 13.69 -9.91 0.50
C PHE A 159 12.59 -10.94 0.16
N PRO A 160 12.29 -11.87 1.07
CA PRO A 160 11.16 -12.77 0.92
C PRO A 160 9.83 -12.00 1.00
N PRO A 161 8.70 -12.64 0.62
CA PRO A 161 7.38 -12.14 0.94
C PRO A 161 7.25 -11.82 2.45
N TYR A 162 6.40 -10.86 2.81
CA TYR A 162 6.12 -10.48 4.22
C TYR A 162 7.29 -9.85 5.00
N MET A 163 8.35 -9.41 4.31
CA MET A 163 9.35 -8.49 4.85
C MET A 163 9.40 -7.19 4.04
N ARG A 164 9.44 -6.04 4.71
CA ARG A 164 9.55 -4.73 4.07
C ARG A 164 10.24 -3.69 4.94
N LEU A 165 10.74 -2.64 4.31
CA LEU A 165 11.29 -1.45 4.95
C LEU A 165 10.26 -0.32 4.91
N VAL A 166 10.24 0.47 5.98
CA VAL A 166 9.35 1.62 6.13
C VAL A 166 10.16 2.80 6.62
N HIS A 167 10.19 3.89 5.85
CA HIS A 167 10.67 5.18 6.31
C HIS A 167 9.50 6.02 6.79
N SER A 168 9.42 6.26 8.10
CA SER A 168 8.46 7.20 8.68
C SER A 168 9.06 8.59 8.72
N PHE A 169 8.48 9.52 7.97
CA PHE A 169 8.95 10.92 7.91
C PHE A 169 8.63 11.67 9.20
N THR A 170 7.48 11.37 9.82
CA THR A 170 7.05 11.99 11.09
C THR A 170 7.87 11.54 12.28
N ASN A 171 8.16 10.24 12.36
CA ASN A 171 8.88 9.68 13.49
C ASN A 171 10.40 9.69 13.30
N SER A 172 10.88 10.12 12.11
CA SER A 172 12.30 10.11 11.76
C SER A 172 12.92 8.73 12.02
N THR A 173 12.28 7.67 11.50
CA THR A 173 12.72 6.29 11.72
C THR A 173 12.68 5.47 10.44
N ILE A 174 13.61 4.52 10.33
CA ILE A 174 13.45 3.35 9.44
C ILE A 174 13.06 2.15 10.27
N SER A 175 12.11 1.36 9.75
CA SER A 175 11.73 0.08 10.31
C SER A 175 11.89 -1.03 9.28
N LEU A 176 12.47 -2.15 9.68
CA LEU A 176 12.34 -3.44 9.00
C LEU A 176 11.16 -4.18 9.63
N VAL A 177 10.12 -4.38 8.85
CA VAL A 177 8.84 -4.97 9.26
C VAL A 177 8.84 -6.44 8.90
N TYR A 178 8.53 -7.27 9.90
CA TYR A 178 8.35 -8.71 9.81
C TYR A 178 6.87 -9.03 10.01
N GLU A 179 6.25 -9.67 9.02
CA GLU A 179 4.83 -10.04 9.02
C GLU A 179 4.65 -11.54 8.85
N GLY A 180 3.44 -12.04 9.12
CA GLY A 180 3.09 -13.45 8.95
C GLY A 180 4.06 -14.38 9.70
N PRO A 181 4.66 -15.38 9.04
CA PRO A 181 5.55 -16.35 9.70
C PRO A 181 6.79 -15.68 10.31
N TRP A 182 7.30 -14.59 9.71
CA TRP A 182 8.52 -13.93 10.16
C TRP A 182 8.38 -13.25 11.52
N LYS A 183 7.16 -12.87 11.91
CA LYS A 183 6.90 -12.16 13.17
C LYS A 183 7.46 -12.91 14.38
N ARG A 184 7.16 -14.20 14.46
CA ARG A 184 7.58 -15.06 15.57
C ARG A 184 9.08 -15.26 15.54
N ILE A 185 9.61 -15.62 14.38
CA ILE A 185 11.04 -15.90 14.18
C ILE A 185 11.89 -14.66 14.52
N ALA A 186 11.47 -13.47 14.09
CA ALA A 186 12.13 -12.22 14.43
C ALA A 186 12.12 -11.95 15.94
N SER A 187 10.99 -12.19 16.62
CA SER A 187 10.89 -12.00 18.08
C SER A 187 11.85 -12.91 18.85
N ASP A 188 11.98 -14.16 18.40
CA ASP A 188 12.83 -15.16 19.05
C ASP A 188 14.32 -14.95 18.72
N THR A 189 14.62 -14.44 17.53
CA THR A 189 15.99 -14.33 17.01
C THR A 189 16.66 -13.00 17.39
N LEU A 190 15.91 -11.90 17.39
CA LEU A 190 16.44 -10.54 17.52
C LEU A 190 16.54 -10.07 18.99
N VAL A 191 17.20 -10.86 19.82
CA VAL A 191 17.33 -10.61 21.27
C VAL A 191 18.53 -9.72 21.65
N ASN A 192 19.59 -9.72 20.83
CA ASN A 192 20.82 -8.97 21.08
C ASN A 192 21.03 -7.89 20.02
N LEU A 193 20.29 -6.79 20.16
CA LEU A 193 20.33 -5.67 19.24
C LEU A 193 21.33 -4.58 19.69
N PRO A 194 21.93 -3.84 18.75
CA PRO A 194 22.66 -2.61 19.08
C PRO A 194 21.75 -1.63 19.84
N SER A 195 22.32 -0.81 20.72
CA SER A 195 21.55 0.18 21.51
C SER A 195 20.80 1.21 20.67
N SER A 196 21.19 1.41 19.41
CA SER A 196 20.52 2.30 18.46
C SER A 196 19.31 1.65 17.77
N MET A 197 18.99 0.39 18.10
CA MET A 197 17.90 -0.36 17.47
C MET A 197 17.01 -1.02 18.53
N TRP A 198 15.71 -1.14 18.23
CA TRP A 198 14.77 -1.78 19.14
C TRP A 198 13.62 -2.43 18.39
N LEU A 199 12.93 -3.36 19.05
CA LEU A 199 11.73 -3.99 18.51
C LEU A 199 10.47 -3.23 18.95
N LYS A 200 9.56 -2.99 18.01
CA LYS A 200 8.17 -2.62 18.28
C LYS A 200 7.26 -3.77 17.91
N HIS A 201 6.46 -4.23 18.87
CA HIS A 201 5.50 -5.31 18.67
C HIS A 201 4.12 -4.74 18.34
N HIS A 202 3.51 -5.25 17.28
CA HIS A 202 2.15 -4.95 16.87
C HIS A 202 1.34 -6.25 16.77
N ASP A 203 0.02 -6.14 16.62
CA ASP A 203 -0.87 -7.30 16.58
C ASP A 203 -0.50 -8.26 15.43
N ARG A 204 -0.17 -7.71 14.26
CA ARG A 204 0.14 -8.51 13.06
C ARG A 204 1.62 -8.49 12.64
N THR A 205 2.42 -7.60 13.20
CA THR A 205 3.81 -7.39 12.76
C THR A 205 4.76 -7.22 13.94
N VAL A 206 6.05 -7.38 13.68
CA VAL A 206 7.14 -6.93 14.54
C VAL A 206 8.05 -6.05 13.70
N ASN A 207 8.44 -4.90 14.24
CA ASN A 207 9.25 -3.93 13.53
C ASN A 207 10.59 -3.80 14.24
N LEU A 208 11.70 -4.06 13.55
CA LEU A 208 13.02 -3.65 14.00
C LEU A 208 13.26 -2.21 13.56
N VAL A 209 13.39 -1.30 14.52
CA VAL A 209 13.38 0.14 14.30
C VAL A 209 14.75 0.75 14.60
N THR A 210 15.14 1.74 13.80
CA THR A 210 16.29 2.63 14.05
C THR A 210 15.90 4.08 13.75
N GLU A 211 16.50 5.01 14.47
CA GLU A 211 16.33 6.45 14.23
C GLU A 211 17.10 6.93 13.00
N THR A 212 16.62 8.02 12.40
CA THR A 212 17.23 8.72 11.28
C THR A 212 17.14 10.23 11.46
N ALA A 213 17.82 10.97 10.59
CA ALA A 213 17.62 12.40 10.49
C ALA A 213 16.16 12.73 10.10
N PRO A 214 15.60 13.84 10.58
CA PRO A 214 14.27 14.29 10.19
C PRO A 214 14.17 14.60 8.70
N VAL A 215 12.98 14.34 8.15
CA VAL A 215 12.59 14.67 6.78
C VAL A 215 11.28 15.44 6.81
N ASP A 216 11.30 16.64 6.26
CA ASP A 216 10.15 17.52 6.09
C ASP A 216 9.54 17.31 4.70
N PHE A 217 8.46 16.54 4.64
CA PHE A 217 7.74 16.27 3.40
C PHE A 217 7.02 17.50 2.82
N THR A 218 7.02 18.65 3.53
CA THR A 218 6.49 19.92 3.01
C THR A 218 7.56 20.76 2.31
N ALA A 219 8.84 20.42 2.48
CA ALA A 219 9.97 21.10 1.83
C ALA A 219 10.43 20.36 0.56
N PRO A 220 11.08 21.05 -0.40
CA PRO A 220 11.64 20.42 -1.60
C PRO A 220 12.63 19.30 -1.27
N LEU A 221 12.61 18.22 -2.05
CA LEU A 221 13.47 17.05 -1.83
C LEU A 221 14.96 17.39 -1.99
N GLU A 222 15.29 18.27 -2.93
CA GLU A 222 16.68 18.62 -3.28
C GLU A 222 17.43 19.22 -2.09
N LYS A 223 16.69 19.88 -1.18
CA LYS A 223 17.23 20.48 0.06
C LYS A 223 17.45 19.46 1.18
N GLN A 224 17.04 18.21 0.99
CA GLN A 224 16.97 17.19 2.04
C GLN A 224 17.67 15.89 1.65
N THR A 225 18.37 15.88 0.51
CA THR A 225 19.06 14.69 -0.02
C THR A 225 20.00 14.05 1.00
N GLN A 226 20.72 14.84 1.80
CA GLN A 226 21.58 14.31 2.86
C GLN A 226 20.79 13.54 3.94
N SER A 227 19.68 14.10 4.45
CA SER A 227 18.83 13.40 5.43
C SER A 227 18.26 12.11 4.85
N ILE A 228 17.85 12.16 3.58
CA ILE A 228 17.34 10.98 2.85
C ILE A 228 18.44 9.92 2.73
N ASP A 229 19.66 10.31 2.33
CA ASP A 229 20.79 9.40 2.21
C ASP A 229 21.10 8.70 3.53
N THR A 230 21.18 9.45 4.63
CA THR A 230 21.38 8.90 5.98
C THR A 230 20.26 7.92 6.37
N ALA A 231 19.01 8.22 5.98
CA ALA A 231 17.91 7.29 6.23
C ALA A 231 18.06 6.00 5.42
N ILE A 232 18.51 6.07 4.17
CA ILE A 232 18.73 4.87 3.35
C ILE A 232 19.93 4.06 3.85
N GLU A 233 20.99 4.71 4.32
CA GLU A 233 22.10 4.03 5.00
C GLU A 233 21.62 3.32 6.28
N ALA A 234 20.70 3.93 7.03
CA ALA A 234 20.05 3.26 8.15
C ALA A 234 19.26 2.03 7.70
N ALA A 235 18.54 2.11 6.58
CA ALA A 235 17.84 0.96 5.98
C ALA A 235 18.81 -0.16 5.57
N GLN A 236 19.96 0.18 4.98
CA GLN A 236 21.01 -0.78 4.62
C GLN A 236 21.54 -1.51 5.85
N ARG A 237 21.71 -0.81 6.98
CA ARG A 237 22.13 -1.42 8.27
C ARG A 237 21.11 -2.41 8.84
N LEU A 238 19.85 -2.35 8.42
CA LEU A 238 18.84 -3.33 8.83
C LEU A 238 18.87 -4.62 7.99
N LEU A 239 19.45 -4.60 6.78
CA LEU A 239 19.45 -5.75 5.87
C LEU A 239 20.06 -7.03 6.47
N PRO A 240 21.19 -6.98 7.20
CA PRO A 240 21.75 -8.18 7.81
C PRO A 240 20.82 -8.86 8.82
N PHE A 241 19.90 -8.12 9.43
CA PHE A 241 18.91 -8.69 10.35
C PHE A 241 17.79 -9.43 9.63
N ALA A 242 17.42 -8.99 8.41
CA ALA A 242 16.52 -9.75 7.56
C ALA A 242 17.11 -11.12 7.21
N GLU A 243 18.39 -11.15 6.82
CA GLU A 243 19.11 -12.39 6.54
C GLU A 243 19.22 -13.29 7.77
N LEU A 244 19.48 -12.70 8.94
CA LEU A 244 19.57 -13.43 10.19
C LEU A 244 18.25 -14.15 10.52
N VAL A 245 17.12 -13.47 10.37
CA VAL A 245 15.78 -14.04 10.57
C VAL A 245 15.48 -15.12 9.54
N GLN A 246 15.82 -14.92 8.27
CA GLN A 246 15.64 -15.95 7.22
C GLN A 246 16.44 -17.22 7.51
N ARG A 247 17.70 -17.08 7.96
CA ARG A 247 18.54 -18.24 8.30
C ARG A 247 18.07 -18.98 9.55
N ALA A 248 17.37 -18.29 10.46
CA ALA A 248 16.78 -18.92 11.63
C ALA A 248 15.60 -19.82 11.26
N ASP A 249 14.81 -19.43 10.26
CA ASP A 249 13.72 -20.24 9.70
C ASP A 249 14.24 -21.54 9.07
N ALA A 250 15.27 -21.44 8.22
CA ALA A 250 15.88 -22.60 7.55
C ALA A 250 16.55 -23.63 8.49
N LYS A 251 16.69 -23.32 9.79
CA LYS A 251 17.19 -24.25 10.83
C LYS A 251 16.07 -24.92 11.62
N GLN A 252 14.82 -24.50 11.43
CA GLN A 252 13.65 -25.08 12.09
C GLN A 252 12.98 -26.18 11.24
N GLU A 253 13.38 -26.30 9.96
CA GLU A 253 13.06 -27.43 9.06
C GLU A 253 14.04 -28.59 9.23
#